data_AF-A0A0P1IAU2-F1
#
_entry.id   AF-A0A0P1IAU2-F1
#
_cell.length_a   1.000
_cell.length_b   1.000
_cell.length_c   1.000
_cell.angle_alpha   90.00
_cell.angle_beta   90.00
_cell.angle_gamma   90.00
#
_symmetry.space_group_name_H-M   'P 1'
#
loop_
_entity.id
_entity.type
_entity.pdbx_description
1 polymer ?
#
loop_
_entity_poly.entity_id
_entity_poly.type
_entity_poly.pdbx_seq_one_letter_code
_entity_poly.pdbx_strand_id
1 'polypeptide(L)'
;MAAIEVNGCLINSSISNFHHRQNRSTNGLTVGKIVELTKQFESTAEPSLVAELLSTTQNGGILFPLRFAFDFTRGNPHAFRVFAQNIDVFPDGFESVIAYLFETNLSEGTRPYVRRILYALYFSTTVSSVSDISEEVWTTFVLQFKNSDTQWKPSLDFNAQHKRAFSKLAEYLNASFPTKLGYDKPVKVKRLATAGRITGKSVEIIKNPPANLIKWVEILTEYRSGPRLAKTTKYSNGPFLNFASWLDLYPEDVRSDPKVFLSSHRASPSWVDHVVDCGGGTLKGKMVPIVNYIADMVDWFIEENMVLVEGEDRTSYGHPLLTNLERKQFENKAKAVSVGKPTQTTSAFLPRRLVKLVQKILTEDNWAWPKSLQADYFTINVDGSARQVWNPVVAYLIYTMTELPWRKIQVKCLDSGEGDALRYSLESDIWVQNRSAGADYCQRHIQHALDRVGGATPRST
;
A
#
# COMPACT_ATOMS: atom_id res chain seq x y z
N MET A 1 6.75 29.31 11.45
CA MET A 1 5.39 29.41 10.85
C MET A 1 4.44 28.63 11.75
N ALA A 2 3.50 29.30 12.41
CA ALA A 2 2.66 28.67 13.45
C ALA A 2 1.31 28.14 12.92
N ALA A 3 0.85 28.62 11.75
CA ALA A 3 -0.33 28.10 11.08
C ALA A 3 -0.10 27.95 9.57
N ILE A 4 -0.80 26.98 8.98
CA ILE A 4 -0.88 26.75 7.54
C ILE A 4 -2.30 27.12 7.10
N GLU A 5 -2.43 27.92 6.06
CA GLU A 5 -3.72 28.26 5.44
C GLU A 5 -3.96 27.36 4.23
N VAL A 6 -5.12 26.70 4.17
CA VAL A 6 -5.53 25.80 3.09
C VAL A 6 -7.01 26.04 2.82
N ASN A 7 -7.36 26.52 1.62
CA ASN A 7 -8.75 26.81 1.23
C ASN A 7 -9.50 27.70 2.24
N GLY A 8 -8.84 28.74 2.76
CA GLY A 8 -9.39 29.63 3.78
C GLY A 8 -9.54 29.01 5.17
N CYS A 9 -9.15 27.74 5.35
CA CYS A 9 -9.06 27.08 6.65
C CYS A 9 -7.65 27.22 7.21
N LEU A 10 -7.54 27.67 8.46
CA LEU A 10 -6.27 27.69 9.17
C LEU A 10 -6.09 26.39 9.93
N ILE A 11 -4.87 25.85 9.91
CA ILE A 11 -4.46 24.66 10.64
C ILE A 11 -3.26 25.05 11.50
N ASN A 12 -3.35 24.85 12.81
CA ASN A 12 -2.20 25.02 13.68
C ASN A 12 -1.16 23.93 13.38
N SER A 13 -0.08 24.31 12.71
CA SER A 13 0.95 23.37 12.24
C SER A 13 1.99 23.04 13.29
N SER A 14 2.01 23.79 14.40
CA SER A 14 2.93 23.56 15.49
C SER A 14 2.26 22.78 16.61
N ILE A 15 2.89 21.67 16.95
CA ILE A 15 2.46 20.81 18.03
C ILE A 15 2.69 21.48 19.41
N SER A 16 3.57 22.47 19.48
CA SER A 16 3.97 23.14 20.72
C SER A 16 3.43 24.57 20.87
N ASN A 17 2.88 25.17 19.82
CA ASN A 17 2.56 26.60 19.83
C ASN A 17 1.06 26.83 19.66
N PHE A 18 0.50 27.77 20.40
CA PHE A 18 -0.85 28.29 20.15
C PHE A 18 -0.81 29.26 18.97
N HIS A 19 -1.88 29.30 18.18
CA HIS A 19 -2.04 30.25 17.08
C HIS A 19 -3.25 31.15 17.31
N HIS A 20 -3.14 32.44 16.97
CA HIS A 20 -4.20 33.43 17.17
C HIS A 20 -4.60 34.10 15.85
N ARG A 21 -5.90 34.30 15.61
CA ARG A 21 -6.43 34.96 14.41
C ARG A 21 -6.38 36.50 14.53
N GLN A 22 -5.41 37.14 13.87
CA GLN A 22 -5.31 38.57 13.48
C GLN A 22 -5.62 39.76 14.44
N ASN A 23 -6.16 39.60 15.64
CA ASN A 23 -6.17 40.68 16.65
C ASN A 23 -4.87 40.67 17.47
N ARG A 24 -4.00 41.67 17.30
CA ARG A 24 -2.61 41.68 17.81
C ARG A 24 -2.41 41.68 19.34
N SER A 25 -3.39 41.30 20.17
CA SER A 25 -3.26 41.37 21.64
C SER A 25 -3.75 40.12 22.39
N THR A 26 -3.38 38.92 21.98
CA THR A 26 -3.31 37.84 22.98
C THR A 26 -2.13 38.09 23.89
N ASN A 27 -2.40 38.59 25.08
CA ASN A 27 -1.42 38.74 26.13
C ASN A 27 -0.93 37.32 26.54
N GLY A 28 0.36 37.13 26.85
CA GLY A 28 0.87 35.82 27.27
C GLY A 28 0.10 35.21 28.46
N LEU A 29 -0.58 36.06 29.23
CA LEU A 29 -1.54 35.72 30.27
C LEU A 29 -2.72 34.86 29.77
N THR A 30 -3.25 35.09 28.57
CA THR A 30 -4.39 34.32 28.03
C THR A 30 -4.00 32.89 27.71
N VAL A 31 -2.84 32.68 27.08
CA VAL A 31 -2.31 31.34 26.80
C VAL A 31 -1.94 30.62 28.10
N GLY A 32 -1.31 31.33 29.04
CA GLY A 32 -1.03 30.81 30.37
C GLY A 32 -2.30 30.36 31.11
N LYS A 33 -3.37 31.17 31.03
CA LYS A 33 -4.68 30.83 31.60
C LYS A 33 -5.29 29.58 30.96
N ILE A 34 -5.22 29.43 29.63
CA ILE A 34 -5.71 28.23 28.94
C ILE A 34 -4.95 26.99 29.42
N VAL A 35 -3.62 27.05 29.49
CA VAL A 35 -2.80 25.93 29.97
C VAL A 35 -3.15 25.56 31.41
N GLU A 36 -3.34 26.55 32.27
CA GLU A 36 -3.70 26.35 33.68
C GLU A 36 -5.09 25.75 33.83
N LEU A 37 -6.10 26.30 33.15
CA LEU A 37 -7.47 25.76 33.14
C LEU A 37 -7.50 24.31 32.65
N THR A 38 -6.71 23.97 31.64
CA THR A 38 -6.61 22.59 31.17
C THR A 38 -6.02 21.67 32.22
N LYS A 39 -4.92 22.06 32.89
CA LYS A 39 -4.32 21.24 33.95
C LYS A 39 -5.28 21.04 35.12
N GLN A 40 -5.98 22.10 35.52
CA GLN A 40 -7.02 22.06 36.55
C GLN A 40 -8.16 21.14 36.13
N PHE A 41 -8.60 21.22 34.88
CA PHE A 41 -9.63 20.32 34.35
C PHE A 41 -9.17 18.85 34.29
N GLU A 42 -7.93 18.57 33.88
CA GLU A 42 -7.38 17.20 33.81
C GLU A 42 -7.37 16.52 35.20
N SER A 43 -7.14 17.31 36.25
CA SER A 43 -7.09 16.84 37.64
C SER A 43 -8.46 16.75 38.33
N THR A 44 -9.37 17.69 38.06
CA THR A 44 -10.66 17.80 38.77
C THR A 44 -11.85 17.26 37.98
N ALA A 45 -11.75 17.25 36.64
CA ALA A 45 -12.85 16.99 35.72
C ALA A 45 -14.10 17.88 35.96
N GLU A 46 -13.92 19.10 36.49
CA GLU A 46 -15.02 20.00 36.81
C GLU A 46 -15.67 20.58 35.51
N PRO A 47 -16.99 20.43 35.29
CA PRO A 47 -17.65 20.91 34.07
C PRO A 47 -17.55 22.43 33.83
N SER A 48 -17.54 23.23 34.90
CA SER A 48 -17.45 24.70 34.84
C SER A 48 -16.18 25.18 34.11
N LEU A 49 -15.07 24.47 34.30
CA LEU A 49 -13.78 24.74 33.67
C LEU A 49 -13.84 24.56 32.15
N VAL A 50 -14.73 23.71 31.64
CA VAL A 50 -14.93 23.52 30.19
C VAL A 50 -15.54 24.77 29.57
N ALA A 51 -16.59 25.33 30.21
CA ALA A 51 -17.21 26.56 29.76
C ALA A 51 -16.22 27.74 29.82
N GLU A 52 -15.41 27.82 30.87
CA GLU A 52 -14.39 28.85 31.00
C GLU A 52 -13.30 28.72 29.92
N LEU A 53 -12.82 27.50 29.66
CA LEU A 53 -11.86 27.20 28.61
C LEU A 53 -12.41 27.62 27.23
N LEU A 54 -13.65 27.22 26.91
CA LEU A 54 -14.31 27.58 25.65
C LEU A 54 -14.51 29.08 25.49
N SER A 55 -14.93 29.76 26.54
CA SER A 55 -15.09 31.22 26.52
C SER A 55 -13.75 31.93 26.25
N THR A 56 -12.64 31.36 26.74
CA THR A 56 -11.30 31.92 26.55
C THR A 56 -10.78 31.68 25.14
N THR A 57 -11.15 30.56 24.51
CA THR A 57 -10.68 30.17 23.16
C THR A 57 -11.51 30.76 22.03
N GLN A 58 -12.83 30.73 22.15
CA GLN A 58 -13.75 31.25 21.14
C GLN A 58 -13.67 32.77 21.03
N ASN A 59 -13.58 33.49 22.15
CA ASN A 59 -13.43 34.96 22.15
C ASN A 59 -12.07 35.42 21.59
N GLY A 60 -11.06 34.54 21.58
CA GLY A 60 -9.72 34.86 21.12
C GLY A 60 -9.37 34.33 19.72
N GLY A 61 -10.22 33.54 19.06
CA GLY A 61 -9.83 32.88 17.80
C GLY A 61 -8.52 32.09 17.93
N ILE A 62 -8.29 31.50 19.11
CA ILE A 62 -7.06 30.78 19.47
C ILE A 62 -7.22 29.31 19.07
N LEU A 63 -6.33 28.81 18.21
CA LEU A 63 -6.27 27.40 17.83
C LEU A 63 -5.31 26.66 18.76
N PHE A 64 -5.77 25.53 19.29
CA PHE A 64 -4.98 24.66 20.16
C PHE A 64 -3.83 23.99 19.39
N PRO A 65 -2.67 23.79 20.04
CA PRO A 65 -1.62 22.95 19.49
C PRO A 65 -2.17 21.54 19.25
N LEU A 66 -1.80 20.93 18.12
CA LEU A 66 -2.34 19.63 17.72
C LEU A 66 -2.14 18.54 18.79
N ARG A 67 -0.95 18.43 19.38
CA ARG A 67 -0.71 17.45 20.46
C ARG A 67 -1.52 17.79 21.68
N PHE A 68 -1.62 19.06 22.04
CA PHE A 68 -2.44 19.47 23.17
C PHE A 68 -3.89 19.03 22.95
N ALA A 69 -4.48 19.30 21.79
CA ALA A 69 -5.85 18.90 21.48
C ALA A 69 -6.04 17.35 21.45
N PHE A 70 -5.02 16.59 21.04
CA PHE A 70 -5.04 15.12 21.05
C PHE A 70 -4.82 14.51 22.44
N ASP A 71 -3.92 15.09 23.23
CA ASP A 71 -3.51 14.60 24.55
C ASP A 71 -4.42 15.11 25.66
N PHE A 72 -5.22 16.15 25.40
CA PHE A 72 -6.09 16.92 26.31
C PHE A 72 -6.84 16.06 27.35
N THR A 73 -7.14 14.80 27.02
CA THR A 73 -7.76 13.85 27.96
C THR A 73 -7.29 12.40 27.74
N ARG A 74 -6.05 12.21 27.29
CA ARG A 74 -5.53 10.87 26.99
C ARG A 74 -5.40 10.01 28.25
N GLY A 75 -5.03 10.63 29.37
CA GLY A 75 -4.76 9.98 30.66
C GLY A 75 -5.97 9.84 31.60
N ASN A 76 -7.05 10.62 31.39
CA ASN A 76 -8.21 10.63 32.28
C ASN A 76 -9.52 10.41 31.49
N PRO A 77 -10.03 9.16 31.41
CA PRO A 77 -11.27 8.84 30.70
C PRO A 77 -12.52 9.52 31.26
N HIS A 78 -12.53 9.86 32.55
CA HIS A 78 -13.63 10.58 33.18
C HIS A 78 -13.65 12.04 32.73
N ALA A 79 -12.51 12.73 32.78
CA ALA A 79 -12.37 14.09 32.25
C ALA A 79 -12.74 14.15 30.77
N PHE A 80 -12.34 13.17 29.95
CA PHE A 80 -12.78 13.10 28.55
C PHE A 80 -14.29 13.02 28.40
N ARG A 81 -14.95 12.23 29.23
CA ARG A 81 -16.41 12.06 29.18
C ARG A 81 -17.12 13.35 29.55
N VAL A 82 -16.69 14.01 30.63
CA VAL A 82 -17.23 15.31 31.06
C VAL A 82 -17.02 16.34 29.96
N PHE A 83 -15.81 16.43 29.42
CA PHE A 83 -15.50 17.34 28.33
C PHE A 83 -16.40 17.09 27.12
N ALA A 84 -16.53 15.82 26.70
CA ALA A 84 -17.30 15.47 25.52
C ALA A 84 -18.82 15.65 25.68
N GLN A 85 -19.32 15.76 26.91
CA GLN A 85 -20.73 16.06 27.19
C GLN A 85 -21.01 17.56 27.17
N ASN A 86 -19.99 18.40 27.36
CA ASN A 86 -20.12 19.85 27.46
C ASN A 86 -19.70 20.59 26.18
N ILE A 87 -19.23 19.86 25.15
CA ILE A 87 -18.79 20.44 23.89
C ILE A 87 -19.46 19.75 22.73
N ASP A 88 -20.18 20.54 21.95
CA ASP A 88 -20.77 20.10 20.70
C ASP A 88 -19.75 20.27 19.56
N VAL A 89 -18.92 19.25 19.36
CA VAL A 89 -17.92 19.23 18.29
C VAL A 89 -18.61 18.88 16.99
N PHE A 90 -18.57 19.77 16.00
CA PHE A 90 -19.32 19.64 14.75
C PHE A 90 -20.81 19.35 14.98
N PRO A 91 -21.59 20.36 15.44
CA PRO A 91 -22.99 20.21 15.82
C PRO A 91 -23.86 19.45 14.79
N ASP A 92 -23.58 19.68 13.49
CA ASP A 92 -24.38 19.11 12.40
C ASP A 92 -23.85 17.76 11.85
N GLY A 93 -22.70 17.27 12.32
CA GLY A 93 -21.99 16.17 11.64
C GLY A 93 -21.44 15.06 12.55
N PHE A 94 -21.28 15.30 13.85
CA PHE A 94 -20.62 14.33 14.73
C PHE A 94 -21.41 13.03 14.88
N GLU A 95 -22.71 13.11 15.14
CA GLU A 95 -23.56 11.92 15.29
C GLU A 95 -23.67 11.14 13.97
N SER A 96 -23.65 11.82 12.82
CA SER A 96 -23.61 11.16 11.50
C SER A 96 -22.32 10.37 11.29
N VAL A 97 -21.17 10.91 11.72
CA VAL A 97 -19.90 10.17 11.70
C VAL A 97 -19.98 8.93 12.57
N ILE A 98 -20.48 9.05 13.81
CA ILE A 98 -20.57 7.92 14.74
C ILE A 98 -21.57 6.87 14.26
N ALA A 99 -22.72 7.27 13.73
CA ALA A 99 -23.73 6.37 13.18
C ALA A 99 -23.19 5.56 12.00
N TYR A 100 -22.55 6.22 11.02
CA TYR A 100 -21.92 5.53 9.89
C TYR A 100 -20.84 4.54 10.36
N LEU A 101 -20.03 4.93 11.34
CA LEU A 101 -18.98 4.06 11.85
C LEU A 101 -19.54 2.88 12.66
N PHE A 102 -20.71 3.04 13.28
CA PHE A 102 -21.44 1.95 13.91
C PHE A 102 -21.89 0.91 12.87
N GLU A 103 -22.50 1.37 11.76
CA GLU A 103 -22.96 0.50 10.67
C GLU A 103 -21.80 -0.25 9.98
N THR A 104 -20.61 0.34 9.93
CA THR A 104 -19.41 -0.24 9.30
C THR A 104 -18.54 -1.08 10.24
N ASN A 105 -19.11 -1.60 11.34
CA ASN A 105 -18.44 -2.47 12.33
C ASN A 105 -17.19 -1.86 12.98
N LEU A 106 -17.22 -0.57 13.34
CA LEU A 106 -16.18 0.01 14.18
C LEU A 106 -16.20 -0.62 15.57
N SER A 107 -15.07 -1.19 16.01
CA SER A 107 -14.96 -1.75 17.36
C SER A 107 -15.18 -0.67 18.41
N GLU A 108 -15.88 -0.98 19.50
CA GLU A 108 -16.18 -0.01 20.56
C GLU A 108 -14.93 0.66 21.11
N GLY A 109 -13.84 -0.09 21.26
CA GLY A 109 -12.54 0.43 21.69
C GLY A 109 -11.91 1.48 20.75
N THR A 110 -12.34 1.61 19.49
CA THR A 110 -11.83 2.61 18.55
C THR A 110 -12.62 3.93 18.62
N ARG A 111 -13.87 3.91 19.10
CA ARG A 111 -14.76 5.10 19.12
C ARG A 111 -14.17 6.30 19.87
N PRO A 112 -13.57 6.14 21.06
CA PRO A 112 -12.96 7.26 21.77
C PRO A 112 -11.83 7.93 20.97
N TYR A 113 -11.12 7.16 20.15
CA TYR A 113 -10.03 7.67 19.32
C TYR A 113 -10.54 8.46 18.12
N VAL A 114 -11.63 8.03 17.48
CA VAL A 114 -12.28 8.82 16.41
C VAL A 114 -12.78 10.14 16.98
N ARG A 115 -13.45 10.09 18.14
CA ARG A 115 -13.91 11.30 18.84
C ARG A 115 -12.73 12.23 19.12
N ARG A 116 -11.62 11.74 19.67
CA ARG A 116 -10.40 12.57 19.88
C ARG A 116 -9.88 13.22 18.61
N ILE A 117 -9.86 12.52 17.47
CA ILE A 117 -9.41 13.11 16.19
C ILE A 117 -10.33 14.25 15.76
N LEU A 118 -11.66 14.08 15.86
CA LEU A 118 -12.63 15.13 15.51
C LEU A 118 -12.48 16.35 16.43
N TYR A 119 -12.33 16.12 17.73
CA TYR A 119 -12.07 17.19 18.70
C TYR A 119 -10.76 17.92 18.39
N ALA A 120 -9.70 17.18 18.08
CA ALA A 120 -8.44 17.77 17.69
C ALA A 120 -8.58 18.61 16.43
N LEU A 121 -9.29 18.10 15.41
CA LEU A 121 -9.55 18.85 14.17
C LEU A 121 -10.34 20.12 14.47
N TYR A 122 -11.38 20.06 15.29
CA TYR A 122 -12.18 21.21 15.69
C TYR A 122 -11.36 22.29 16.43
N PHE A 123 -10.52 21.90 17.39
CA PHE A 123 -9.77 22.88 18.19
C PHE A 123 -8.49 23.39 17.55
N SER A 124 -7.90 22.63 16.63
CA SER A 124 -6.65 23.00 15.96
C SER A 124 -6.84 23.61 14.57
N THR A 125 -8.09 23.66 14.09
CA THR A 125 -8.43 24.23 12.80
C THR A 125 -9.61 25.21 12.90
N THR A 126 -9.85 25.97 11.84
CA THR A 126 -11.05 26.83 11.73
C THR A 126 -12.23 26.15 11.04
N VAL A 127 -12.22 24.82 10.92
CA VAL A 127 -13.29 24.05 10.28
C VAL A 127 -14.53 24.04 11.19
N SER A 128 -15.67 24.49 10.66
CA SER A 128 -16.93 24.59 11.38
C SER A 128 -17.81 23.34 11.30
N SER A 129 -17.79 22.66 10.15
CA SER A 129 -18.58 21.45 9.89
C SER A 129 -17.72 20.33 9.33
N VAL A 130 -18.15 19.08 9.53
CA VAL A 130 -17.52 17.90 8.90
C VAL A 130 -17.55 18.00 7.37
N SER A 131 -18.58 18.63 6.79
CA SER A 131 -18.68 18.88 5.35
C SER A 131 -17.63 19.84 4.82
N ASP A 132 -17.07 20.70 5.67
CA ASP A 132 -16.07 21.71 5.28
C ASP A 132 -14.65 21.10 5.22
N ILE A 133 -14.51 19.83 5.61
CA ILE A 133 -13.24 19.10 5.57
C ILE A 133 -12.93 18.72 4.11
N SER A 134 -12.29 19.64 3.38
CA SER A 134 -11.77 19.35 2.04
C SER A 134 -10.61 18.34 2.07
N GLU A 135 -10.36 17.70 0.92
CA GLU A 135 -9.26 16.73 0.74
C GLU A 135 -7.89 17.33 1.15
N GLU A 136 -7.68 18.61 0.83
CA GLU A 136 -6.42 19.32 1.10
C GLU A 136 -6.27 19.68 2.58
N VAL A 137 -7.35 20.12 3.23
CA VAL A 137 -7.37 20.41 4.67
C VAL A 137 -7.07 19.13 5.45
N TRP A 138 -7.74 18.03 5.11
CA TRP A 138 -7.50 16.72 5.73
C TRP A 138 -6.07 16.24 5.51
N THR A 139 -5.57 16.31 4.28
CA THR A 139 -4.19 15.91 3.94
C THR A 139 -3.18 16.72 4.75
N THR A 140 -3.34 18.03 4.80
CA THR A 140 -2.44 18.93 5.52
C THR A 140 -2.46 18.65 7.02
N PHE A 141 -3.65 18.44 7.60
CA PHE A 141 -3.83 18.07 9.00
C PHE A 141 -3.14 16.73 9.34
N VAL A 142 -3.40 15.67 8.56
CA VAL A 142 -2.82 14.34 8.80
C VAL A 142 -1.29 14.36 8.67
N LEU A 143 -0.74 15.11 7.72
CA LEU A 143 0.71 15.20 7.51
C LEU A 143 1.44 15.86 8.69
N GLN A 144 0.78 16.67 9.53
CA GLN A 144 1.40 17.20 10.74
C GLN A 144 1.78 16.10 11.74
N PHE A 145 1.15 14.93 11.68
CA PHE A 145 1.43 13.78 12.53
C PHE A 145 2.42 12.78 11.92
N LYS A 146 2.90 13.05 10.71
CA LYS A 146 3.80 12.17 9.97
C LYS A 146 5.17 12.80 9.73
N ASN A 147 6.17 11.94 9.60
CA ASN A 147 7.49 12.27 9.10
C ASN A 147 7.43 12.43 7.57
N SER A 148 8.50 12.98 6.98
CA SER A 148 8.65 13.11 5.52
C SER A 148 8.56 11.75 4.79
N ASP A 149 8.98 10.67 5.44
CA ASP A 149 8.89 9.29 4.95
C ASP A 149 7.48 8.67 5.05
N THR A 150 6.47 9.47 5.43
CA THR A 150 5.05 9.10 5.64
C THR A 150 4.78 8.17 6.83
N GLN A 151 5.78 7.88 7.68
CA GLN A 151 5.58 7.18 8.95
C GLN A 151 4.98 8.12 9.99
N TRP A 152 4.25 7.59 10.96
CA TRP A 152 3.76 8.37 12.10
C TRP A 152 4.93 8.81 12.98
N LYS A 153 4.93 10.06 13.44
CA LYS A 153 5.98 10.60 14.33
C LYS A 153 6.05 9.76 15.62
N PRO A 154 7.21 9.16 15.95
CA PRO A 154 7.36 8.35 17.16
C PRO A 154 7.05 9.12 18.45
N SER A 155 7.38 10.42 18.48
CA SER A 155 7.18 11.31 19.63
C SER A 155 5.72 11.54 20.06
N LEU A 156 4.75 11.03 19.31
CA LEU A 156 3.32 11.16 19.60
C LEU A 156 2.73 9.91 20.28
N ASP A 157 3.49 8.83 20.38
CA ASP A 157 3.08 7.57 21.01
C ASP A 157 1.75 7.01 20.48
N PHE A 158 1.49 7.16 19.17
CA PHE A 158 0.25 6.65 18.55
C PHE A 158 0.22 5.12 18.52
N ASN A 159 -0.65 4.54 19.34
CA ASN A 159 -0.97 3.11 19.32
C ASN A 159 -1.79 2.72 18.07
N ALA A 160 -2.08 1.42 17.93
CA ALA A 160 -2.84 0.89 16.79
C ALA A 160 -4.26 1.47 16.66
N GLN A 161 -4.91 1.84 17.77
CA GLN A 161 -6.27 2.38 17.77
C GLN A 161 -6.33 3.80 17.20
N HIS A 162 -5.34 4.65 17.50
CA HIS A 162 -5.23 5.98 16.87
C HIS A 162 -5.13 5.85 15.35
N LYS A 163 -4.24 4.97 14.88
CA LYS A 163 -4.01 4.73 13.44
C LYS A 163 -5.28 4.20 12.76
N ARG A 164 -5.99 3.29 13.42
CA ARG A 164 -7.28 2.75 12.94
C ARG A 164 -8.36 3.83 12.89
N ALA A 165 -8.41 4.71 13.89
CA ALA A 165 -9.38 5.79 13.95
C ALA A 165 -9.19 6.80 12.81
N PHE A 166 -7.96 7.19 12.48
CA PHE A 166 -7.68 8.02 11.29
C PHE A 166 -8.18 7.35 10.01
N SER A 167 -7.92 6.05 9.85
CA SER A 167 -8.36 5.32 8.65
C SER A 167 -9.88 5.26 8.55
N LYS A 168 -10.56 5.08 9.67
CA LYS A 168 -12.02 4.99 9.73
C LYS A 168 -12.70 6.33 9.50
N LEU A 169 -12.14 7.42 10.03
CA LEU A 169 -12.62 8.76 9.70
C LEU A 169 -12.42 9.08 8.21
N ALA A 170 -11.28 8.71 7.63
CA ALA A 170 -11.05 8.87 6.19
C ALA A 170 -12.02 8.03 5.34
N GLU A 171 -12.39 6.83 5.79
CA GLU A 171 -13.41 5.99 5.14
C GLU A 171 -14.78 6.69 5.13
N TYR A 172 -15.20 7.26 6.26
CA TYR A 172 -16.41 8.08 6.34
C TYR A 172 -16.37 9.28 5.39
N LEU A 173 -15.26 10.03 5.38
CA LEU A 173 -15.11 11.20 4.51
C LEU A 173 -15.16 10.81 3.03
N ASN A 174 -14.51 9.71 2.64
CA ASN A 174 -14.59 9.18 1.27
C ASN A 174 -16.02 8.79 0.86
N ALA A 175 -16.80 8.21 1.78
CA ALA A 175 -18.17 7.80 1.50
C ALA A 175 -19.13 8.99 1.42
N SER A 176 -18.94 9.99 2.28
CA SER A 176 -19.84 11.15 2.41
C SER A 176 -19.48 12.28 1.45
N PHE A 177 -18.20 12.44 1.12
CA PHE A 177 -17.66 13.51 0.29
C PHE A 177 -16.68 12.94 -0.75
N PRO A 178 -17.15 12.32 -1.84
CA PRO A 178 -16.25 11.70 -2.82
C PRO A 178 -15.30 12.70 -3.48
N THR A 179 -14.01 12.39 -3.50
CA THR A 179 -12.95 13.22 -4.10
C THR A 179 -12.08 12.41 -5.06
N LYS A 180 -11.24 13.10 -5.86
CA LYS A 180 -10.45 12.45 -6.92
C LYS A 180 -9.32 11.58 -6.38
N LEU A 181 -8.65 11.98 -5.30
CA LEU A 181 -7.52 11.22 -4.73
C LEU A 181 -7.91 10.42 -3.48
N GLY A 182 -8.94 10.85 -2.77
CA GLY A 182 -9.47 10.19 -1.58
C GLY A 182 -8.76 10.55 -0.28
N TYR A 183 -9.52 10.61 0.81
CA TYR A 183 -9.09 10.94 2.16
C TYR A 183 -8.23 9.86 2.83
N ASP A 184 -8.23 8.63 2.31
CA ASP A 184 -7.50 7.48 2.86
C ASP A 184 -6.01 7.51 2.52
N LYS A 185 -5.65 8.15 1.40
CA LYS A 185 -4.28 8.24 0.91
C LYS A 185 -3.29 8.86 1.92
N PRO A 186 -3.56 10.02 2.55
CA PRO A 186 -2.63 10.60 3.52
C PRO A 186 -2.52 9.77 4.81
N VAL A 187 -3.55 9.00 5.17
CA VAL A 187 -3.54 8.16 6.38
C VAL A 187 -2.68 6.90 6.17
N LYS A 188 -2.73 6.31 4.98
CA LYS A 188 -1.96 5.10 4.64
C LYS A 188 -0.47 5.31 4.91
N VAL A 189 0.10 4.42 5.72
CA VAL A 189 1.54 4.37 5.94
C VAL A 189 2.13 3.59 4.78
N LYS A 190 3.08 4.18 4.05
CA LYS A 190 3.88 3.40 3.09
C LYS A 190 4.59 2.32 3.91
N ARG A 191 4.24 1.05 3.69
CA ARG A 191 4.97 -0.05 4.32
C ARG A 191 6.42 0.06 3.86
N LEU A 192 7.33 0.32 4.80
CA LEU A 192 8.74 0.04 4.57
C LEU A 192 8.82 -1.42 4.14
N ALA A 193 9.45 -1.69 3.01
CA ALA A 193 9.77 -3.07 2.64
C ALA A 193 10.50 -3.72 3.83
N THR A 194 10.36 -5.02 4.06
CA THR A 194 11.06 -5.69 5.17
C THR A 194 12.57 -5.38 5.17
N ALA A 195 13.16 -5.27 3.98
CA ALA A 195 14.52 -4.76 3.80
C ALA A 195 14.70 -3.34 4.35
N GLY A 196 13.83 -2.39 4.00
CA GLY A 196 13.93 -1.01 4.46
C GLY A 196 13.71 -0.75 5.94
N ARG A 197 13.01 -1.65 6.66
CA ARG A 197 12.95 -1.59 8.14
C ARG A 197 14.31 -1.94 8.77
N ILE A 198 15.09 -2.77 8.11
CA ILE A 198 16.33 -3.34 8.64
C ILE A 198 17.53 -2.51 8.19
N THR A 199 17.55 -2.12 6.91
CA THR A 199 18.62 -1.32 6.31
C THR A 199 18.42 0.18 6.48
N GLY A 200 17.24 0.63 6.91
CA GLY A 200 16.85 2.04 6.90
C GLY A 200 16.61 2.61 5.48
N LYS A 201 16.75 1.81 4.42
CA LYS A 201 16.66 2.28 3.02
C LYS A 201 15.30 2.02 2.41
N SER A 202 14.72 3.02 1.76
CA SER A 202 13.42 2.88 1.08
C SER A 202 13.60 2.73 -0.43
N VAL A 203 12.53 2.37 -1.15
CA VAL A 203 12.54 2.35 -2.63
C VAL A 203 12.86 3.74 -3.22
N GLU A 204 12.76 4.82 -2.43
CA GLU A 204 13.12 6.17 -2.88
C GLU A 204 14.60 6.29 -3.21
N ILE A 205 15.50 5.50 -2.61
CA ILE A 205 16.92 5.51 -3.01
C ILE A 205 17.17 4.93 -4.41
N ILE A 206 16.19 4.24 -4.99
CA ILE A 206 16.23 3.76 -6.38
C ILE A 206 15.61 4.81 -7.31
N LYS A 207 14.60 5.55 -6.84
CA LYS A 207 13.92 6.58 -7.64
C LYS A 207 14.71 7.89 -7.70
N ASN A 208 15.28 8.28 -6.57
CA ASN A 208 16.06 9.48 -6.33
C ASN A 208 17.35 9.07 -5.61
N PRO A 209 18.32 8.47 -6.34
CA PRO A 209 19.55 7.98 -5.72
C PRO A 209 20.41 9.12 -5.17
N PRO A 210 21.04 8.96 -4.00
CA PRO A 210 22.10 9.86 -3.55
C PRO A 210 23.32 9.76 -4.48
N ALA A 211 24.17 10.79 -4.51
CA ALA A 211 25.27 10.92 -5.46
C ALA A 211 26.17 9.67 -5.55
N ASN A 212 26.46 9.06 -4.41
CA ASN A 212 27.28 7.87 -4.27
C ASN A 212 26.62 6.56 -4.73
N LEU A 213 25.34 6.56 -5.10
CA LEU A 213 24.60 5.38 -5.58
C LEU A 213 24.07 5.53 -7.01
N ILE A 214 24.24 6.68 -7.66
CA ILE A 214 23.71 6.96 -9.01
C ILE A 214 24.15 5.86 -9.99
N LYS A 215 25.47 5.63 -10.11
CA LYS A 215 26.04 4.62 -11.01
C LYS A 215 25.54 3.21 -10.72
N TRP A 216 25.36 2.84 -9.45
CA TRP A 216 24.82 1.53 -9.08
C TRP A 216 23.35 1.35 -9.44
N VAL A 217 22.55 2.42 -9.35
CA VAL A 217 21.15 2.41 -9.76
C VAL A 217 21.01 2.37 -11.28
N GLU A 218 21.93 3.00 -12.02
CA GLU A 218 22.02 2.87 -13.48
C GLU A 218 22.31 1.42 -13.88
N ILE A 219 23.32 0.78 -13.30
CA ILE A 219 23.65 -0.65 -13.50
C ILE A 219 22.43 -1.53 -13.21
N LEU A 220 21.74 -1.30 -12.09
CA LEU A 220 20.53 -2.05 -11.75
C LEU A 220 19.42 -1.86 -12.79
N THR A 221 19.26 -0.65 -13.32
CA THR A 221 18.21 -0.33 -14.30
C THR A 221 18.52 -0.98 -15.65
N GLU A 222 19.78 -0.91 -16.08
CA GLU A 222 20.25 -1.57 -17.29
C GLU A 222 20.12 -3.10 -17.18
N TYR A 223 20.59 -3.68 -16.08
CA TYR A 223 20.47 -5.12 -15.80
C TYR A 223 19.01 -5.61 -15.82
N ARG A 224 18.05 -4.76 -15.43
CA ARG A 224 16.60 -5.05 -15.51
C ARG A 224 16.04 -4.98 -16.93
N SER A 225 16.61 -4.16 -17.79
CA SER A 225 16.15 -3.93 -19.16
C SER A 225 16.62 -5.00 -20.15
N GLY A 226 17.61 -5.81 -19.76
CA GLY A 226 18.12 -6.91 -20.58
C GLY A 226 17.11 -8.05 -20.83
N PRO A 227 17.45 -9.01 -21.71
CA PRO A 227 16.56 -10.11 -22.12
C PRO A 227 16.14 -11.05 -20.98
N ARG A 228 16.77 -10.95 -19.80
CA ARG A 228 16.44 -11.69 -18.57
C ARG A 228 15.34 -11.01 -17.75
N LEU A 229 14.25 -10.57 -18.41
CA LEU A 229 13.12 -9.86 -17.80
C LEU A 229 12.74 -10.46 -16.43
N ALA A 230 13.08 -9.74 -15.36
CA ALA A 230 12.52 -10.03 -14.05
C ALA A 230 11.01 -9.76 -14.17
N LYS A 231 10.19 -10.81 -14.21
CA LYS A 231 8.72 -10.74 -14.35
C LYS A 231 8.05 -9.75 -13.37
N THR A 232 8.73 -9.32 -12.31
CA THR A 232 8.31 -8.23 -11.42
C THR A 232 9.51 -7.44 -10.86
N THR A 233 9.38 -6.11 -10.73
CA THR A 233 10.37 -5.22 -10.08
C THR A 233 10.50 -5.43 -8.56
N LYS A 234 9.55 -6.13 -7.96
CA LYS A 234 9.53 -6.44 -6.52
C LYS A 234 10.67 -7.38 -6.11
N TYR A 235 11.09 -8.28 -7.00
CA TYR A 235 12.15 -9.24 -6.74
C TYR A 235 13.56 -8.62 -6.70
N SER A 236 13.75 -7.46 -7.34
CA SER A 236 15.05 -6.81 -7.47
C SER A 236 15.26 -5.65 -6.49
N ASN A 237 14.20 -4.95 -6.06
CA ASN A 237 14.34 -3.85 -5.10
C ASN A 237 14.88 -4.33 -3.75
N GLY A 238 14.34 -5.41 -3.18
CA GLY A 238 14.75 -5.91 -1.86
C GLY A 238 16.25 -6.24 -1.79
N PRO A 239 16.78 -7.05 -2.72
CA PRO A 239 18.22 -7.32 -2.80
C PRO A 239 19.07 -6.05 -2.95
N PHE A 240 18.66 -5.12 -3.81
CA PHE A 240 19.42 -3.88 -4.00
C PHE A 240 19.43 -2.99 -2.76
N LEU A 241 18.35 -2.95 -1.97
CA LEU A 241 18.36 -2.21 -0.70
C LEU A 241 19.34 -2.81 0.32
N ASN A 242 19.55 -4.14 0.32
CA ASN A 242 20.58 -4.78 1.14
C ASN A 242 21.97 -4.43 0.60
N PHE A 243 22.15 -4.49 -0.72
CA PHE A 243 23.41 -4.13 -1.36
C PHE A 243 23.80 -2.68 -1.10
N ALA A 244 22.88 -1.74 -1.24
CA ALA A 244 23.10 -0.34 -0.92
C ALA A 244 23.46 -0.13 0.55
N SER A 245 22.89 -0.92 1.47
CA SER A 245 23.24 -0.89 2.90
C SER A 245 24.63 -1.45 3.17
N TRP A 246 25.02 -2.49 2.44
CA TRP A 246 26.35 -3.08 2.51
C TRP A 246 27.42 -2.11 1.97
N LEU A 247 27.11 -1.41 0.87
CA LEU A 247 28.00 -0.39 0.33
C LEU A 247 28.28 0.74 1.33
N ASP A 248 27.33 1.11 2.21
CA ASP A 248 27.57 2.12 3.25
C ASP A 248 28.68 1.76 4.24
N LEU A 249 29.09 0.50 4.31
CA LEU A 249 30.19 0.04 5.16
C LEU A 249 31.57 0.34 4.56
N TYR A 250 31.62 0.87 3.34
CA TYR A 250 32.85 1.24 2.64
C TYR A 250 33.00 2.77 2.54
N PRO A 251 34.25 3.27 2.42
CA PRO A 251 34.50 4.69 2.14
C PRO A 251 33.76 5.19 0.89
N GLU A 252 33.29 6.44 0.92
CA GLU A 252 32.44 7.03 -0.11
C GLU A 252 33.14 7.15 -1.47
N ASP A 253 34.42 7.48 -1.46
CA ASP A 253 35.30 7.56 -2.62
C ASP A 253 35.42 6.23 -3.37
N VAL A 254 35.51 5.12 -2.64
CA VAL A 254 35.65 3.79 -3.23
C VAL A 254 34.31 3.25 -3.74
N ARG A 255 33.23 3.42 -2.98
CA ARG A 255 31.92 2.82 -3.33
C ARG A 255 31.13 3.57 -4.40
N SER A 256 31.45 4.84 -4.66
CA SER A 256 30.70 5.66 -5.62
C SER A 256 30.97 5.26 -7.07
N ASP A 257 32.15 4.72 -7.37
CA ASP A 257 32.51 4.23 -8.69
C ASP A 257 32.54 2.69 -8.72
N PRO A 258 31.61 2.04 -9.44
CA PRO A 258 31.58 0.58 -9.55
C PRO A 258 32.87 -0.04 -10.07
N LYS A 259 33.59 0.60 -11.01
CA LYS A 259 34.83 0.03 -11.56
C LYS A 259 35.95 0.05 -10.51
N VAL A 260 36.07 1.15 -9.77
CA VAL A 260 37.04 1.28 -8.66
C VAL A 260 36.69 0.32 -7.53
N PHE A 261 35.40 0.22 -7.18
CA PHE A 261 34.96 -0.70 -6.15
C PHE A 261 35.25 -2.16 -6.51
N LEU A 262 35.11 -2.52 -7.79
CA LEU A 262 35.27 -3.88 -8.30
C LEU A 262 36.71 -4.22 -8.72
N SER A 263 37.63 -3.26 -8.82
CA SER A 263 39.04 -3.50 -9.20
C SER A 263 39.91 -4.10 -8.10
N SER A 264 39.36 -4.32 -6.90
CA SER A 264 40.11 -4.91 -5.78
C SER A 264 39.29 -5.98 -5.07
N HIS A 265 40.00 -6.98 -4.54
CA HIS A 265 39.36 -8.02 -3.74
C HIS A 265 38.91 -7.47 -2.39
N ARG A 266 37.67 -7.79 -2.00
CA ARG A 266 37.04 -7.30 -0.77
C ARG A 266 36.98 -8.44 0.24
N ALA A 267 37.89 -8.45 1.21
CA ALA A 267 37.89 -9.47 2.27
C ALA A 267 36.93 -9.14 3.43
N SER A 268 36.54 -7.88 3.60
CA SER A 268 35.65 -7.44 4.69
C SER A 268 34.98 -6.09 4.36
N PRO A 269 33.73 -5.85 4.81
CA PRO A 269 32.79 -6.85 5.33
C PRO A 269 32.24 -7.77 4.22
N SER A 270 32.01 -9.04 4.54
CA SER A 270 31.46 -10.04 3.61
C SER A 270 30.02 -9.70 3.20
N TRP A 271 29.72 -9.79 1.90
CA TRP A 271 28.37 -9.60 1.37
C TRP A 271 27.38 -10.62 1.95
N VAL A 272 27.81 -11.88 2.07
CA VAL A 272 26.97 -12.95 2.61
C VAL A 272 26.64 -12.70 4.07
N ASP A 273 27.65 -12.33 4.86
CA ASP A 273 27.48 -12.10 6.31
C ASP A 273 26.56 -10.90 6.55
N HIS A 274 26.72 -9.83 5.77
CA HIS A 274 25.82 -8.68 5.83
C HIS A 274 24.35 -9.04 5.56
N VAL A 275 24.07 -9.90 4.57
CA VAL A 275 22.71 -10.36 4.28
C VAL A 275 22.17 -11.23 5.41
N VAL A 276 23.01 -12.06 6.04
CA VAL A 276 22.63 -12.88 7.20
C VAL A 276 22.32 -12.00 8.41
N ASP A 277 23.14 -10.99 8.67
CA ASP A 277 22.96 -10.03 9.77
C ASP A 277 21.68 -9.22 9.59
N CYS A 278 21.43 -8.70 8.38
CA CYS A 278 20.15 -8.09 8.03
C CYS A 278 18.97 -9.07 8.21
N GLY A 279 19.21 -10.38 8.14
CA GLY A 279 18.21 -11.41 8.41
C GLY A 279 17.96 -11.76 9.88
N GLY A 280 18.63 -11.06 10.80
CA GLY A 280 18.64 -11.34 12.24
C GLY A 280 19.74 -12.31 12.66
N GLY A 281 20.87 -12.33 11.95
CA GLY A 281 22.06 -13.14 12.30
C GLY A 281 21.90 -14.65 12.12
N THR A 282 20.80 -15.12 11.55
CA THR A 282 20.53 -16.55 11.32
C THR A 282 20.34 -16.83 9.85
N LEU A 283 21.13 -17.76 9.32
CA LEU A 283 21.04 -18.22 7.94
C LEU A 283 19.67 -18.81 7.62
N LYS A 284 19.06 -18.35 6.52
CA LYS A 284 17.73 -18.80 6.06
C LYS A 284 17.75 -19.00 4.55
N GLY A 285 17.11 -20.06 4.05
CA GLY A 285 17.03 -20.35 2.60
C GLY A 285 16.50 -19.18 1.73
N LYS A 286 15.65 -18.31 2.28
CA LYS A 286 15.14 -17.10 1.60
C LYS A 286 16.21 -16.04 1.29
N MET A 287 17.42 -16.18 1.85
CA MET A 287 18.56 -15.28 1.60
C MET A 287 19.29 -15.63 0.30
N VAL A 288 19.21 -16.89 -0.16
CA VAL A 288 19.86 -17.34 -1.40
C VAL A 288 19.49 -16.48 -2.61
N PRO A 289 18.19 -16.21 -2.89
CA PRO A 289 17.82 -15.35 -4.00
C PRO A 289 18.33 -13.91 -3.86
N ILE A 290 18.52 -13.41 -2.63
CA ILE A 290 19.01 -12.05 -2.38
C ILE A 290 20.50 -11.96 -2.75
N VAL A 291 21.29 -12.90 -2.23
CA VAL A 291 22.73 -12.96 -2.47
C VAL A 291 23.02 -13.17 -3.95
N ASN A 292 22.37 -14.16 -4.56
CA ASN A 292 22.59 -14.51 -5.96
C ASN A 292 22.16 -13.39 -6.91
N TYR A 293 21.04 -12.70 -6.66
CA TYR A 293 20.59 -11.63 -7.55
C TYR A 293 21.63 -10.52 -7.69
N ILE A 294 22.25 -10.11 -6.58
CA ILE A 294 23.27 -9.06 -6.58
C ILE A 294 24.59 -9.57 -7.13
N ALA A 295 24.98 -10.81 -6.82
CA ALA A 295 26.15 -11.44 -7.43
C ALA A 295 26.00 -11.49 -8.96
N ASP A 296 24.86 -11.96 -9.48
CA ASP A 296 24.59 -12.03 -10.91
C ASP A 296 24.61 -10.65 -11.59
N MET A 297 24.08 -9.61 -10.93
CA MET A 297 24.13 -8.24 -11.42
C MET A 297 25.57 -7.72 -11.53
N VAL A 298 26.40 -7.98 -10.52
CA VAL A 298 27.81 -7.56 -10.51
C VAL A 298 28.63 -8.37 -11.52
N ASP A 299 28.44 -9.68 -11.59
CA ASP A 299 29.13 -10.55 -12.53
C ASP A 299 28.82 -10.13 -13.98
N TRP A 300 27.57 -9.79 -14.26
CA TRP A 300 27.16 -9.21 -15.55
C TRP A 300 27.87 -7.88 -15.82
N PHE A 301 27.90 -6.96 -14.85
CA PHE A 301 28.58 -5.67 -15.05
C PHE A 301 30.08 -5.84 -15.31
N ILE A 302 30.75 -6.75 -14.59
CA ILE A 302 32.16 -7.08 -14.80
C ILE A 302 32.37 -7.59 -16.22
N GLU A 303 31.52 -8.52 -16.68
CA GLU A 303 31.61 -9.11 -18.00
C GLU A 303 31.51 -8.07 -19.12
N GLU A 304 30.55 -7.14 -19.01
CA GLU A 304 30.31 -6.13 -20.05
C GLU A 304 31.31 -4.96 -20.02
N ASN A 305 31.87 -4.64 -18.84
CA ASN A 305 32.60 -3.37 -18.65
C ASN A 305 34.04 -3.48 -18.14
N MET A 306 34.47 -4.67 -17.70
CA MET A 306 35.77 -4.89 -17.05
C MET A 306 36.53 -6.11 -17.58
N VAL A 307 36.07 -6.70 -18.68
CA VAL A 307 36.77 -7.74 -19.43
C VAL A 307 37.33 -7.14 -20.71
N LEU A 308 38.62 -7.34 -20.94
CA LEU A 308 39.26 -7.07 -22.22
C LEU A 308 39.45 -8.38 -22.98
N VAL A 309 39.08 -8.36 -24.26
CA VAL A 309 39.29 -9.47 -25.19
C VAL A 309 40.27 -8.99 -26.25
N GLU A 310 41.50 -9.50 -26.19
CA GLU A 310 42.55 -9.23 -27.19
C GLU A 310 42.87 -10.54 -27.91
N GLY A 311 42.29 -10.73 -29.11
CA GLY A 311 42.43 -11.99 -29.84
C GLY A 311 41.71 -13.14 -29.14
N GLU A 312 42.46 -14.18 -28.75
CA GLU A 312 41.94 -15.33 -27.97
C GLU A 312 42.10 -15.13 -26.46
N ASP A 313 42.88 -14.14 -26.02
CA ASP A 313 43.16 -13.89 -24.61
C ASP A 313 42.06 -13.03 -23.99
N ARG A 314 41.47 -13.56 -22.92
CA ARG A 314 40.41 -12.92 -22.14
C ARG A 314 40.93 -12.59 -20.75
N THR A 315 41.07 -11.30 -20.46
CA THR A 315 41.55 -10.81 -19.16
C THR A 315 40.47 -10.00 -18.47
N SER A 316 40.08 -10.42 -17.26
CA SER A 316 39.18 -9.65 -16.39
C SER A 316 39.98 -8.89 -15.34
N TYR A 317 39.70 -7.60 -15.19
CA TYR A 317 40.22 -6.78 -14.09
C TYR A 317 39.17 -6.57 -12.99
N GLY A 318 37.97 -7.12 -13.17
CA GLY A 318 36.90 -7.08 -12.17
C GLY A 318 36.95 -8.29 -11.24
N HIS A 319 36.85 -8.03 -9.94
CA HIS A 319 36.71 -9.05 -8.92
C HIS A 319 35.24 -9.23 -8.52
N PRO A 320 34.65 -10.42 -8.70
CA PRO A 320 33.24 -10.68 -8.36
C PRO A 320 32.98 -10.53 -6.85
N LEU A 321 31.72 -10.37 -6.46
CA LEU A 321 31.35 -10.35 -5.04
C LEU A 321 31.57 -11.71 -4.38
N LEU A 322 31.35 -12.78 -5.12
CA LEU A 322 31.47 -14.16 -4.69
C LEU A 322 32.00 -15.00 -5.85
N THR A 323 32.94 -15.89 -5.57
CA THR A 323 33.33 -16.93 -6.50
C THR A 323 32.21 -17.96 -6.67
N ASN A 324 32.24 -18.70 -7.79
CA ASN A 324 31.31 -19.81 -8.02
C ASN A 324 31.34 -20.87 -6.91
N LEU A 325 32.51 -21.05 -6.27
CA LEU A 325 32.67 -21.97 -5.14
C LEU A 325 31.94 -21.43 -3.90
N GLU A 326 32.14 -20.17 -3.54
CA GLU A 326 31.48 -19.54 -2.39
C GLU A 326 29.96 -19.49 -2.57
N ARG A 327 29.47 -19.20 -3.78
CA ARG A 327 28.04 -19.25 -4.10
C ARG A 327 27.46 -20.64 -3.83
N LYS A 328 28.10 -21.70 -4.36
CA LYS A 328 27.67 -23.09 -4.13
C LYS A 328 27.73 -23.48 -2.65
N GLN A 329 28.79 -23.09 -1.95
CA GLN A 329 28.93 -23.35 -0.51
C GLN A 329 27.82 -22.67 0.29
N PHE A 330 27.52 -21.41 0.00
CA PHE A 330 26.44 -20.66 0.63
C PHE A 330 25.07 -21.30 0.38
N GLU A 331 24.77 -21.67 -0.87
CA GLU A 331 23.53 -22.36 -1.21
C GLU A 331 23.37 -23.69 -0.48
N ASN A 332 24.44 -24.49 -0.39
CA ASN A 332 24.40 -25.78 0.30
C ASN A 332 24.16 -25.60 1.79
N LYS A 333 24.85 -24.64 2.43
CA LYS A 333 24.59 -24.29 3.85
C LYS A 333 23.15 -23.81 4.05
N ALA A 334 22.65 -22.95 3.18
CA ALA A 334 21.29 -22.42 3.28
C ALA A 334 20.21 -23.50 3.07
N LYS A 335 20.45 -24.45 2.16
CA LYS A 335 19.60 -25.63 1.92
C LYS A 335 19.57 -26.55 3.14
N ALA A 336 20.71 -26.77 3.79
CA ALA A 336 20.80 -27.59 5.00
C ALA A 336 20.01 -27.02 6.18
N VAL A 337 19.95 -25.68 6.31
CA VAL A 337 19.21 -25.01 7.40
C VAL A 337 17.74 -24.77 7.05
N SER A 338 17.39 -24.72 5.76
CA SER A 338 15.98 -24.64 5.37
C SER A 338 15.30 -25.99 5.61
N VAL A 339 14.35 -26.04 6.56
CA VAL A 339 13.36 -27.13 6.63
C VAL A 339 12.77 -27.28 5.24
N GLY A 340 13.04 -28.41 4.58
CA GLY A 340 12.63 -28.65 3.21
C GLY A 340 11.14 -28.34 3.09
N LYS A 341 10.79 -27.22 2.45
CA LYS A 341 9.42 -27.05 2.01
C LYS A 341 9.21 -28.19 1.03
N PRO A 342 8.23 -29.07 1.27
CA PRO A 342 7.96 -30.15 0.33
C PRO A 342 7.75 -29.50 -1.03
N THR A 343 8.49 -29.99 -2.02
CA THR A 343 8.41 -29.55 -3.43
C THR A 343 7.02 -29.80 -4.02
N GLN A 344 6.19 -30.56 -3.29
CA GLN A 344 4.82 -30.91 -3.60
C GLN A 344 3.88 -30.41 -2.51
N THR A 345 2.64 -30.10 -2.90
CA THR A 345 1.57 -29.74 -1.96
C THR A 345 1.31 -30.92 -1.01
N THR A 346 1.40 -30.70 0.30
CA THR A 346 1.04 -31.70 1.33
C THR A 346 -0.47 -31.84 1.52
N SER A 347 -1.27 -31.19 0.67
CA SER A 347 -2.72 -31.33 0.71
C SER A 347 -3.06 -32.77 0.34
N ALA A 348 -3.78 -33.44 1.21
CA ALA A 348 -4.38 -34.73 0.87
C ALA A 348 -5.20 -34.58 -0.41
N PHE A 349 -5.07 -35.54 -1.32
CA PHE A 349 -5.93 -35.62 -2.50
C PHE A 349 -7.39 -35.68 -2.04
N LEU A 350 -8.28 -34.98 -2.76
CA LEU A 350 -9.71 -35.10 -2.49
C LEU A 350 -10.10 -36.57 -2.67
N PRO A 351 -10.76 -37.22 -1.70
CA PRO A 351 -11.20 -38.60 -1.85
C PRO A 351 -11.98 -38.80 -3.15
N ARG A 352 -11.62 -39.83 -3.92
CA ARG A 352 -12.21 -40.08 -5.25
C ARG A 352 -13.74 -40.15 -5.24
N ARG A 353 -14.34 -40.59 -4.14
CA ARG A 353 -15.80 -40.59 -3.94
C ARG A 353 -16.38 -39.17 -3.99
N LEU A 354 -15.72 -38.19 -3.38
CA LEU A 354 -16.16 -36.79 -3.41
C LEU A 354 -15.96 -36.17 -4.78
N VAL A 355 -14.86 -36.46 -5.46
CA VAL A 355 -14.64 -36.05 -6.86
C VAL A 355 -15.79 -36.54 -7.75
N LYS A 356 -16.12 -37.84 -7.68
CA LYS A 356 -17.24 -38.43 -8.43
C LYS A 356 -18.60 -37.83 -8.05
N LEU A 357 -18.80 -37.50 -6.77
CA LEU A 357 -20.04 -36.87 -6.31
C LEU A 357 -20.19 -35.47 -6.92
N VAL A 358 -19.12 -34.68 -6.93
CA VAL A 358 -19.11 -33.35 -7.58
C VAL A 358 -19.38 -33.47 -9.07
N GLN A 359 -18.72 -34.40 -9.76
CA GLN A 359 -18.96 -34.68 -11.19
C GLN A 359 -20.42 -35.05 -11.47
N LYS A 360 -21.01 -35.88 -10.60
CA LYS A 360 -22.42 -36.26 -10.69
C LYS A 360 -23.33 -35.06 -10.51
N ILE A 361 -23.17 -34.27 -9.44
CA ILE A 361 -23.97 -33.06 -9.18
C ILE A 361 -23.90 -32.08 -10.36
N LEU A 362 -22.73 -31.93 -10.97
CA LEU A 362 -22.55 -31.00 -12.10
C LEU A 362 -23.24 -31.49 -13.37
N THR A 363 -23.19 -32.79 -13.67
CA THR A 363 -23.59 -33.33 -14.98
C THR A 363 -24.96 -33.99 -15.01
N GLU A 364 -25.52 -34.37 -13.85
CA GLU A 364 -26.80 -35.07 -13.77
C GLU A 364 -27.96 -34.25 -14.36
N ASP A 365 -28.93 -34.98 -14.91
CA ASP A 365 -30.15 -34.42 -15.51
C ASP A 365 -29.88 -33.28 -16.51
N ASN A 366 -28.88 -33.50 -17.37
CA ASN A 366 -28.44 -32.53 -18.37
C ASN A 366 -28.04 -31.18 -17.75
N TRP A 367 -27.12 -31.23 -16.78
CA TRP A 367 -26.61 -30.05 -16.05
C TRP A 367 -27.72 -29.31 -15.29
N ALA A 368 -28.64 -30.04 -14.66
CA ALA A 368 -29.80 -29.45 -13.97
C ALA A 368 -29.39 -28.47 -12.86
N TRP A 369 -28.44 -28.87 -11.99
CA TRP A 369 -27.97 -28.00 -10.91
C TRP A 369 -27.28 -26.73 -11.44
N PRO A 370 -26.29 -26.79 -12.36
CA PRO A 370 -25.72 -25.59 -12.95
C PRO A 370 -26.74 -24.68 -13.65
N LYS A 371 -27.71 -25.26 -14.36
CA LYS A 371 -28.79 -24.51 -15.03
C LYS A 371 -29.79 -23.88 -14.07
N SER A 372 -29.79 -24.25 -12.79
CA SER A 372 -30.61 -23.58 -11.77
C SER A 372 -30.03 -22.22 -11.33
N LEU A 373 -28.75 -21.96 -11.61
CA LEU A 373 -28.04 -20.77 -11.14
C LEU A 373 -28.29 -19.58 -12.08
N GLN A 374 -29.08 -18.60 -11.64
CA GLN A 374 -29.39 -17.40 -12.44
C GLN A 374 -28.16 -16.55 -12.81
N ALA A 375 -27.11 -16.60 -12.00
CA ALA A 375 -25.86 -15.88 -12.26
C ALA A 375 -25.14 -16.33 -13.55
N ASP A 376 -25.42 -17.55 -14.00
CA ASP A 376 -24.81 -18.13 -15.20
C ASP A 376 -25.69 -17.93 -16.43
N TYR A 377 -26.68 -17.04 -16.40
CA TYR A 377 -27.50 -16.70 -17.57
C TYR A 377 -27.20 -15.28 -18.06
N PHE A 378 -27.22 -15.10 -19.37
CA PHE A 378 -27.12 -13.80 -20.01
C PHE A 378 -28.18 -13.67 -21.11
N THR A 379 -28.55 -12.44 -21.42
CA THR A 379 -29.57 -12.15 -22.44
C THR A 379 -28.88 -11.78 -23.75
N ILE A 380 -29.21 -12.51 -24.82
CA ILE A 380 -28.80 -12.18 -26.18
C ILE A 380 -30.02 -11.83 -27.03
N ASN A 381 -29.87 -10.89 -27.95
CA ASN A 381 -30.87 -10.60 -28.95
C ASN A 381 -30.65 -11.51 -30.15
N VAL A 382 -31.61 -12.40 -30.42
CA VAL A 382 -31.63 -13.26 -31.59
C VAL A 382 -32.87 -12.90 -32.40
N ASP A 383 -32.67 -12.46 -33.65
CA ASP A 383 -33.75 -12.07 -34.56
C ASP A 383 -34.71 -11.01 -33.99
N GLY A 384 -34.18 -10.02 -33.26
CA GLY A 384 -34.96 -8.95 -32.65
C GLY A 384 -35.68 -9.32 -31.35
N SER A 385 -35.54 -10.56 -30.87
CA SER A 385 -36.13 -11.02 -29.61
C SER A 385 -35.06 -11.31 -28.55
N ALA A 386 -35.27 -10.79 -27.34
CA ALA A 386 -34.41 -11.06 -26.19
C ALA A 386 -34.61 -12.51 -25.72
N ARG A 387 -33.54 -13.32 -25.78
CA ARG A 387 -33.53 -14.70 -25.28
C ARG A 387 -32.52 -14.85 -24.16
N GLN A 388 -32.93 -15.54 -23.10
CA GLN A 388 -32.03 -15.91 -22.02
C GLN A 388 -31.25 -17.16 -22.42
N VAL A 389 -29.93 -17.12 -22.31
CA VAL A 389 -29.03 -18.22 -22.66
C VAL A 389 -28.16 -18.54 -21.47
N TRP A 390 -28.02 -19.83 -21.17
CA TRP A 390 -27.16 -20.33 -20.12
C TRP A 390 -25.69 -20.36 -20.57
N ASN A 391 -24.80 -19.87 -19.73
CA ASN A 391 -23.35 -19.88 -19.88
C ASN A 391 -22.75 -21.10 -19.16
N PRO A 392 -22.24 -22.11 -19.88
CA PRO A 392 -21.69 -23.31 -19.26
C PRO A 392 -20.29 -23.13 -18.65
N VAL A 393 -19.61 -21.99 -18.86
CA VAL A 393 -18.18 -21.81 -18.58
C VAL A 393 -17.81 -22.16 -17.13
N VAL A 394 -18.59 -21.72 -16.15
CA VAL A 394 -18.29 -21.99 -14.73
C VAL A 394 -18.44 -23.48 -14.42
N ALA A 395 -19.53 -24.09 -14.88
CA ALA A 395 -19.80 -25.52 -14.68
C ALA A 395 -18.72 -26.38 -15.32
N TYR A 396 -18.34 -26.05 -16.55
CA TYR A 396 -17.28 -26.75 -17.30
C TYR A 396 -15.93 -26.56 -16.64
N LEU A 397 -15.60 -25.36 -16.17
CA LEU A 397 -14.34 -25.12 -15.46
C LEU A 397 -14.21 -25.98 -14.21
N ILE A 398 -15.26 -26.07 -13.39
CA ILE A 398 -15.25 -26.91 -12.19
C ILE A 398 -15.15 -28.38 -12.59
N TYR A 399 -15.89 -28.83 -13.61
CA TYR A 399 -15.84 -30.19 -14.10
C TYR A 399 -14.44 -30.55 -14.63
N THR A 400 -13.83 -29.73 -15.48
CA THR A 400 -12.46 -29.91 -15.98
C THR A 400 -11.43 -29.96 -14.88
N MET A 401 -11.58 -29.16 -13.81
CA MET A 401 -10.71 -29.22 -12.63
C MET A 401 -10.82 -30.54 -11.85
N THR A 402 -11.89 -31.32 -12.04
CA THR A 402 -12.03 -32.67 -11.46
C THR A 402 -11.45 -33.77 -12.35
N GLU A 403 -11.43 -33.57 -13.67
CA GLU A 403 -10.92 -34.54 -14.66
C GLU A 403 -9.41 -34.40 -14.89
N LEU A 404 -8.90 -33.17 -14.94
CA LEU A 404 -7.51 -32.89 -15.26
C LEU A 404 -6.75 -32.37 -14.03
N PRO A 405 -5.47 -32.74 -13.83
CA PRO A 405 -4.65 -32.27 -12.73
C PRO A 405 -4.13 -30.84 -12.97
N TRP A 406 -5.01 -29.92 -13.36
CA TRP A 406 -4.67 -28.53 -13.68
C TRP A 406 -4.96 -27.61 -12.50
N ARG A 407 -4.08 -26.63 -12.28
CA ARG A 407 -4.32 -25.59 -11.27
C ARG A 407 -5.42 -24.66 -11.79
N LYS A 408 -6.25 -24.13 -10.87
CA LYS A 408 -7.34 -23.17 -11.16
C LYS A 408 -6.91 -22.04 -12.12
N ILE A 409 -5.69 -21.52 -11.97
CA ILE A 409 -5.17 -20.46 -12.85
C ILE A 409 -4.95 -20.93 -14.29
N GLN A 410 -4.51 -22.17 -14.50
CA GLN A 410 -4.29 -22.74 -15.83
C GLN A 410 -5.61 -22.96 -16.55
N VAL A 411 -6.64 -23.47 -15.84
CA VAL A 411 -7.98 -23.66 -16.40
C VAL A 411 -8.66 -22.31 -16.70
N LYS A 412 -8.45 -21.29 -15.86
CA LYS A 412 -8.94 -19.94 -16.10
C LYS A 412 -8.32 -19.24 -17.31
N CYS A 413 -7.16 -19.69 -17.77
CA CYS A 413 -6.53 -19.18 -18.98
C CYS A 413 -7.01 -19.92 -20.24
N LEU A 414 -7.94 -20.86 -20.12
CA LEU A 414 -8.62 -21.44 -21.28
C LEU A 414 -9.64 -20.42 -21.77
N ASP A 415 -9.31 -19.82 -22.91
CA ASP A 415 -10.23 -18.96 -23.63
C ASP A 415 -11.05 -19.81 -24.60
N SER A 416 -12.38 -19.64 -24.59
CA SER A 416 -13.24 -20.32 -25.55
C SER A 416 -13.20 -19.63 -26.93
N GLY A 417 -12.75 -18.38 -27.00
CA GLY A 417 -12.77 -17.57 -28.22
C GLY A 417 -14.17 -17.30 -28.78
N GLU A 418 -15.24 -17.71 -28.08
CA GLU A 418 -16.62 -17.61 -28.56
C GLU A 418 -17.08 -16.15 -28.71
N GLY A 419 -16.49 -15.25 -27.92
CA GLY A 419 -16.74 -13.81 -27.93
C GLY A 419 -15.77 -13.00 -28.79
N ASP A 420 -14.78 -13.64 -29.42
CA ASP A 420 -13.81 -12.95 -30.27
C ASP A 420 -14.40 -12.62 -31.63
N ALA A 421 -13.92 -11.55 -32.26
CA ALA A 421 -14.31 -11.13 -33.61
C ALA A 421 -13.90 -12.15 -34.68
N LEU A 422 -12.77 -12.83 -34.44
CA LEU A 422 -12.18 -13.83 -35.32
C LEU A 422 -12.03 -15.14 -34.56
N ARG A 423 -12.27 -16.26 -35.24
CA ARG A 423 -11.99 -17.60 -34.74
C ARG A 423 -10.98 -18.29 -35.64
N TYR A 424 -10.11 -19.10 -35.08
CA TYR A 424 -9.17 -19.89 -35.86
C TYR A 424 -9.89 -21.08 -36.50
N SER A 425 -9.80 -21.24 -37.81
CA SER A 425 -10.34 -22.41 -38.53
C SER A 425 -9.22 -23.42 -38.78
N LEU A 426 -9.29 -24.58 -38.12
CA LEU A 426 -8.32 -25.66 -38.32
C LEU A 426 -8.36 -26.26 -39.73
N GLU A 427 -9.52 -26.24 -40.38
CA GLU A 427 -9.69 -26.78 -41.74
C GLU A 427 -9.04 -25.91 -42.81
N SER A 428 -9.03 -24.58 -42.61
CA SER A 428 -8.49 -23.62 -43.57
C SER A 428 -7.16 -22.99 -43.14
N ASP A 429 -6.68 -23.33 -41.95
CA ASP A 429 -5.44 -22.84 -41.32
C ASP A 429 -5.32 -21.29 -41.31
N ILE A 430 -6.46 -20.61 -41.23
CA ILE A 430 -6.55 -19.15 -41.21
C ILE A 430 -7.55 -18.67 -40.16
N TRP A 431 -7.38 -17.41 -39.72
CA TRP A 431 -8.37 -16.70 -38.93
C TRP A 431 -9.57 -16.33 -39.80
N VAL A 432 -10.76 -16.78 -39.41
CA VAL A 432 -12.02 -16.48 -40.09
C VAL A 432 -12.93 -15.68 -39.19
N GLN A 433 -13.83 -14.89 -39.77
CA GLN A 433 -14.80 -14.13 -39.00
C GLN A 433 -15.68 -15.05 -38.14
N ASN A 434 -15.79 -14.73 -36.85
CA ASN A 434 -16.68 -15.43 -35.95
C ASN A 434 -18.12 -14.98 -36.21
N ARG A 435 -18.99 -15.91 -36.62
CA ARG A 435 -20.40 -15.65 -36.94
C ARG A 435 -21.35 -16.08 -35.82
N SER A 436 -20.83 -16.38 -34.63
CA SER A 436 -21.67 -16.73 -33.48
C SER A 436 -22.49 -15.51 -33.04
N ALA A 437 -23.65 -15.74 -32.40
CA ALA A 437 -24.45 -14.65 -31.83
C ALA A 437 -23.71 -13.87 -30.72
N GLY A 438 -22.70 -14.50 -30.12
CA GLY A 438 -21.83 -13.94 -29.09
C GLY A 438 -20.60 -13.20 -29.62
N ALA A 439 -20.35 -13.22 -30.93
CA ALA A 439 -19.21 -12.52 -31.53
C ALA A 439 -19.24 -11.02 -31.17
N ASP A 440 -18.07 -10.43 -30.96
CA ASP A 440 -17.86 -9.03 -30.58
C ASP A 440 -18.54 -8.61 -29.25
N TYR A 441 -19.01 -9.55 -28.42
CA TYR A 441 -19.72 -9.22 -27.17
C TYR A 441 -18.85 -8.38 -26.23
N CYS A 442 -17.60 -8.79 -26.03
CA CYS A 442 -16.64 -8.09 -25.17
C CYS A 442 -16.31 -6.70 -25.71
N GLN A 443 -16.08 -6.58 -27.02
CA GLN A 443 -15.77 -5.30 -27.67
C GLN A 443 -16.96 -4.33 -27.60
N ARG A 444 -18.18 -4.82 -27.82
CA ARG A 444 -19.42 -4.03 -27.65
C ARG A 444 -19.59 -3.54 -26.21
N HIS A 445 -19.35 -4.39 -25.21
CA HIS A 445 -19.45 -4.00 -23.80
C HIS A 445 -18.38 -2.99 -23.36
N ILE A 446 -17.15 -3.13 -23.85
CA ILE A 446 -16.07 -2.17 -23.60
C ILE A 446 -16.42 -0.82 -24.22
N GLN A 447 -16.89 -0.80 -25.48
CA GLN A 447 -17.31 0.44 -26.14
C GLN A 447 -18.46 1.09 -25.37
N HIS A 448 -19.48 0.32 -24.97
CA HIS A 448 -20.61 0.83 -24.21
C HIS A 448 -20.22 1.37 -22.82
N ALA A 449 -19.16 0.83 -22.21
CA ALA A 449 -18.59 1.35 -20.97
C ALA A 449 -17.76 2.62 -21.20
N LEU A 450 -17.01 2.70 -22.30
CA LEU A 450 -16.26 3.90 -22.71
C LEU A 450 -17.21 5.04 -23.06
N ASP A 451 -18.31 4.79 -23.75
CA ASP A 451 -19.32 5.79 -24.11
C ASP A 451 -20.03 6.35 -22.87
N ARG A 452 -20.22 5.53 -21.82
CA ARG A 452 -20.74 5.99 -20.51
C ARG A 452 -19.75 6.90 -19.76
N VAL A 453 -18.45 6.74 -19.99
CA VAL A 453 -17.40 7.56 -19.36
C VAL A 453 -17.10 8.82 -20.21
N GLY A 454 -17.27 8.75 -21.53
CA GLY A 454 -17.03 9.84 -22.49
C GLY A 454 -18.23 10.79 -22.70
N GLY A 455 -19.41 10.50 -22.14
CA GLY A 455 -20.63 11.31 -22.28
C GLY A 455 -20.65 12.66 -21.55
N ALA A 456 -19.56 13.09 -20.91
CA ALA A 456 -19.44 14.45 -20.41
C ALA A 456 -19.10 15.40 -21.58
N THR A 457 -20.15 15.95 -22.20
CA THR A 457 -20.02 17.00 -23.21
C THR A 457 -19.25 18.20 -22.65
N PRO A 458 -18.27 18.78 -23.37
CA PRO A 458 -17.68 20.04 -22.97
C PRO A 458 -18.75 21.12 -23.12
N ARG A 459 -19.10 21.78 -22.00
CA ARG A 459 -19.93 22.99 -22.05
C ARG A 459 -19.11 24.07 -22.74
N SER A 460 -19.62 24.53 -23.88
CA SER A 460 -19.18 25.76 -24.50
C SER A 460 -19.59 26.95 -23.63
N THR A 461 -18.60 27.63 -23.06
CA THR A 461 -18.45 29.10 -22.94
C THR A 461 -17.08 29.37 -22.37
#